data_AF-A0A523J9U3-F1
#
_entry.id   AF-A0A523J9U3-F1
#
_cell.length_a   1.000
_cell.length_b   1.000
_cell.length_c   1.000
_cell.angle_alpha   90.00
_cell.angle_beta   90.00
_cell.angle_gamma   90.00
#
_symmetry.space_group_name_H-M   'P 1'
#
loop_
_entity.id
_entity.type
_entity.pdbx_description
1 polymer ?
#
loop_
_entity_poly.entity_id
_entity_poly.type
_entity_poly.pdbx_seq_one_letter_code
_entity_poly.pdbx_strand_id
1 'polypeptide(L)'
;MRHWILAASLLILTALVVGCVHSQARKGQRLFAGCLDKVDDKATLEAGLFVCKGDRDPEPFGGTGRTCGDCHVPGDNFGISVERITTLPSDHPFFFPGLDEDQGLLKSHGLVHVIVPGQIDEFRQTPKLVHLQSMCDKHGNCDALGLLGDRVRNLCVFSAQAISNHMAKTVQRIPGQDFRLPTEKECEALAAYMVSDLVADQDERNR
;
A
#
# COMPACT_ATOMS: atom_id res chain seq x y z
N MET A 1 -18.39 -11.34 -47.30
CA MET A 1 -18.53 -12.01 -45.99
C MET A 1 -17.16 -12.27 -45.34
N ARG A 2 -16.35 -11.24 -45.07
CA ARG A 2 -15.00 -11.43 -44.46
C ARG A 2 -14.58 -10.33 -43.48
N HIS A 3 -15.45 -9.33 -43.23
CA HIS A 3 -15.17 -8.20 -42.32
C HIS A 3 -15.81 -8.33 -40.94
N TRP A 4 -16.67 -9.32 -40.70
CA TRP A 4 -17.40 -9.49 -39.43
C TRP A 4 -16.68 -10.37 -38.40
N ILE A 5 -15.66 -11.13 -38.80
CA ILE A 5 -14.93 -12.05 -37.91
C ILE A 5 -13.85 -11.30 -37.09
N LEU A 6 -13.28 -10.22 -37.61
CA LEU A 6 -12.22 -9.46 -36.93
C LEU A 6 -12.74 -8.59 -35.77
N ALA A 7 -13.98 -8.10 -35.84
CA ALA A 7 -14.55 -7.25 -34.79
C ALA A 7 -14.91 -8.03 -33.51
N ALA A 8 -15.39 -9.27 -33.65
CA ALA A 8 -15.73 -10.13 -32.52
C ALA A 8 -14.49 -10.62 -31.75
N SER A 9 -13.40 -10.93 -32.45
CA SER A 9 -12.14 -11.33 -31.82
C SER A 9 -11.46 -10.20 -31.03
N LEU A 10 -11.59 -8.96 -31.49
CA LEU A 10 -11.00 -7.79 -30.80
C LEU A 10 -11.76 -7.46 -29.49
N LEU A 11 -13.09 -7.54 -29.49
CA LEU A 11 -13.94 -7.29 -28.32
C LEU A 11 -13.73 -8.30 -27.18
N ILE A 12 -13.58 -9.59 -27.51
CA ILE A 12 -13.34 -10.65 -26.52
C ILE A 12 -11.96 -10.49 -25.87
N LEU A 13 -10.94 -10.10 -26.64
CA LEU A 13 -9.58 -9.90 -26.13
C LEU A 13 -9.51 -8.71 -25.15
N THR A 14 -10.20 -7.60 -25.45
CA THR A 14 -10.26 -6.44 -24.55
C THR A 14 -10.97 -6.73 -23.23
N ALA A 15 -12.08 -7.49 -23.24
CA ALA A 15 -12.82 -7.82 -22.02
C ALA A 15 -12.01 -8.72 -21.05
N LEU A 16 -11.23 -9.67 -21.60
CA LEU A 16 -10.36 -10.56 -20.81
C LEU A 16 -9.21 -9.80 -20.14
N VAL A 17 -8.60 -8.83 -20.85
CA VAL A 17 -7.49 -8.03 -20.30
C VAL A 17 -7.98 -7.10 -19.19
N VAL A 18 -9.12 -6.45 -19.35
CA VAL A 18 -9.72 -5.57 -18.32
C VAL A 18 -10.09 -6.37 -17.06
N GLY A 19 -10.65 -7.57 -17.22
CA GLY A 19 -10.96 -8.47 -16.09
C GLY A 19 -9.72 -8.89 -15.29
N CYS A 20 -8.60 -9.15 -15.97
CA CYS A 20 -7.34 -9.50 -15.30
C CYS A 20 -6.75 -8.34 -14.49
N VAL A 21 -6.73 -7.11 -15.04
CA VAL A 21 -6.19 -5.93 -14.33
C VAL A 21 -7.03 -5.60 -13.10
N HIS A 22 -8.36 -5.63 -13.23
CA HIS A 22 -9.25 -5.42 -12.08
C HIS A 22 -9.03 -6.48 -10.99
N SER A 23 -8.85 -7.75 -11.39
CA SER A 23 -8.54 -8.84 -10.46
C SER A 23 -7.24 -8.61 -9.69
N GLN A 24 -6.18 -8.13 -10.34
CA GLN A 24 -4.90 -7.84 -9.68
C GLN A 24 -4.99 -6.65 -8.72
N ALA A 25 -5.64 -5.55 -9.13
CA ALA A 25 -5.83 -4.39 -8.25
C ALA A 25 -6.63 -4.76 -6.99
N ARG A 26 -7.65 -5.63 -7.11
CA ARG A 26 -8.41 -6.12 -5.95
C ARG A 26 -7.61 -7.03 -5.03
N LYS A 27 -6.73 -7.89 -5.57
CA LYS A 27 -5.79 -8.67 -4.77
C LYS A 27 -4.80 -7.76 -4.06
N GLY A 28 -4.28 -6.75 -4.75
CA GLY A 28 -3.40 -5.74 -4.17
C GLY A 28 -4.07 -4.98 -3.05
N GLN A 29 -5.32 -4.52 -3.24
CA GLN A 29 -6.11 -3.85 -2.21
C GLN A 29 -6.24 -4.71 -0.94
N ARG A 30 -6.48 -6.01 -1.08
CA ARG A 30 -6.53 -6.94 0.05
C ARG A 30 -5.19 -7.04 0.78
N LEU A 31 -4.09 -7.22 0.05
CA LEU A 31 -2.75 -7.29 0.64
C LEU A 31 -2.38 -5.98 1.34
N PHE A 32 -2.69 -4.85 0.69
CA PHE A 32 -2.43 -3.51 1.18
C PHE A 32 -3.19 -3.23 2.48
N ALA A 33 -4.45 -3.66 2.56
CA ALA A 33 -5.29 -3.58 3.76
C ALA A 33 -4.99 -4.65 4.82
N GLY A 34 -4.31 -5.74 4.44
CA GLY A 34 -4.14 -6.95 5.25
C GLY A 34 -5.44 -7.73 5.48
N CYS A 35 -6.38 -7.72 4.54
CA CYS A 35 -7.61 -8.50 4.65
C CYS A 35 -7.44 -9.93 4.11
N LEU A 36 -7.78 -10.93 4.91
CA LEU A 36 -7.69 -12.34 4.50
C LEU A 36 -8.68 -12.70 3.39
N ASP A 37 -9.86 -12.06 3.34
CA ASP A 37 -10.92 -12.40 2.39
C ASP A 37 -11.19 -11.32 1.34
N LYS A 38 -11.61 -10.12 1.76
CA LYS A 38 -11.85 -8.96 0.89
C LYS A 38 -11.96 -7.68 1.70
N VAL A 39 -11.73 -6.55 1.03
CA VAL A 39 -12.08 -5.24 1.57
C VAL A 39 -13.57 -4.99 1.37
N ASP A 40 -14.22 -4.42 2.38
CA ASP A 40 -15.54 -3.81 2.26
C ASP A 40 -15.39 -2.38 1.74
N ASP A 41 -15.46 -2.20 0.42
CA ASP A 41 -15.29 -0.87 -0.20
C ASP A 41 -16.26 0.17 0.37
N LYS A 42 -17.52 -0.22 0.61
CA LYS A 42 -18.54 0.70 1.10
C LYS A 42 -18.20 1.16 2.52
N ALA A 43 -17.97 0.21 3.42
CA ALA A 43 -17.61 0.53 4.80
C ALA A 43 -16.26 1.26 4.87
N THR A 44 -15.32 0.94 3.97
CA THR A 44 -14.03 1.62 3.86
C THR A 44 -14.19 3.09 3.49
N LEU A 45 -15.05 3.39 2.51
CA LEU A 45 -15.38 4.76 2.13
C LEU A 45 -16.07 5.51 3.26
N GLU A 46 -17.02 4.88 3.95
CA GLU A 46 -17.76 5.49 5.06
C GLU A 46 -16.87 5.77 6.29
N ALA A 47 -15.91 4.87 6.58
CA ALA A 47 -15.05 4.99 7.76
C ALA A 47 -13.76 5.80 7.49
N GLY A 48 -13.33 5.91 6.23
CA GLY A 48 -12.03 6.47 5.86
C GLY A 48 -10.85 5.65 6.40
N LEU A 49 -11.03 4.33 6.51
CA LEU A 49 -10.02 3.33 6.87
C LEU A 49 -10.41 2.00 6.23
N PHE A 50 -9.44 1.12 5.98
CA PHE A 50 -9.75 -0.17 5.39
C PHE A 50 -10.56 -1.06 6.34
N VAL A 51 -11.71 -1.53 5.85
CA VAL A 51 -12.58 -2.46 6.56
C VAL A 51 -12.52 -3.81 5.86
N CYS A 52 -12.21 -4.88 6.58
CA CYS A 52 -12.23 -6.23 6.02
C CYS A 52 -13.63 -6.86 6.16
N LYS A 53 -14.07 -7.59 5.13
CA LYS A 53 -15.17 -8.57 5.31
C LYS A 53 -14.54 -9.85 5.80
N GLY A 54 -14.65 -10.13 7.09
CA GLY A 54 -13.92 -11.21 7.75
C GLY A 54 -12.66 -10.68 8.43
N ASP A 55 -11.69 -11.56 8.67
CA ASP A 55 -10.54 -11.27 9.50
C ASP A 55 -9.41 -10.53 8.77
N ARG A 56 -8.64 -9.75 9.54
CA ARG A 56 -7.33 -9.25 9.14
C ARG A 56 -6.29 -10.35 9.32
N ASP A 57 -5.27 -10.34 8.47
CA ASP A 57 -4.06 -11.12 8.69
C ASP A 57 -3.38 -10.60 9.97
N PRO A 58 -3.16 -11.44 11.00
CA PRO A 58 -2.48 -11.01 12.22
C PRO A 58 -0.98 -10.80 12.00
N GLU A 59 -0.39 -11.41 10.97
CA GLU A 59 1.04 -11.30 10.65
C GLU A 59 1.23 -11.05 9.14
N PRO A 60 0.73 -9.92 8.60
CA PRO A 60 0.91 -9.57 7.20
C PRO A 60 2.41 -9.50 6.90
N PHE A 61 2.82 -10.20 5.84
CA PHE A 61 4.23 -10.40 5.50
C PHE A 61 5.07 -10.93 6.68
N GLY A 62 4.49 -11.75 7.56
CA GLY A 62 5.19 -12.34 8.72
C GLY A 62 5.65 -11.31 9.75
N GLY A 63 5.06 -10.11 9.73
CA GLY A 63 5.49 -8.93 10.49
C GLY A 63 4.69 -8.67 11.77
N THR A 64 4.61 -7.39 12.16
CA THR A 64 4.05 -6.90 13.43
C THR A 64 2.52 -6.81 13.52
N GLY A 65 1.80 -7.15 12.45
CA GLY A 65 0.35 -6.87 12.35
C GLY A 65 0.03 -5.55 11.64
N ARG A 66 1.01 -4.64 11.48
CA ARG A 66 0.86 -3.44 10.64
C ARG A 66 0.63 -3.82 9.18
N THR A 67 -0.15 -3.04 8.44
CA THR A 67 -0.37 -3.16 6.99
C THR A 67 -0.02 -1.84 6.31
N CYS A 68 0.11 -1.84 4.98
CA CYS A 68 0.30 -0.59 4.23
C CYS A 68 -0.84 0.40 4.51
N GLY A 69 -2.07 -0.13 4.62
CA GLY A 69 -3.27 0.64 4.88
C GLY A 69 -3.38 1.26 6.27
N ASP A 70 -2.54 0.88 7.23
CA ASP A 70 -2.50 1.54 8.54
C ASP A 70 -1.82 2.92 8.48
N CYS A 71 -0.95 3.15 7.49
CA CYS A 71 -0.27 4.44 7.25
C CYS A 71 -0.78 5.16 5.99
N HIS A 72 -1.29 4.42 5.01
CA HIS A 72 -1.80 4.95 3.75
C HIS A 72 -3.32 4.83 3.74
N VAL A 73 -4.01 5.75 4.42
CA VAL A 73 -5.46 5.62 4.64
C VAL A 73 -6.28 6.20 3.49
N PRO A 74 -7.35 5.51 3.05
CA PRO A 74 -8.37 6.09 2.18
C PRO A 74 -8.98 7.35 2.83
N GLY A 75 -9.33 8.36 2.04
CA GLY A 75 -9.83 9.63 2.56
C GLY A 75 -8.76 10.65 2.99
N ASP A 76 -7.49 10.25 3.07
CA ASP A 76 -6.38 11.14 3.46
C ASP A 76 -5.28 11.16 2.40
N ASN A 77 -5.69 11.17 1.13
CA ASN A 77 -4.79 11.07 -0.03
C ASN A 77 -3.82 9.88 0.05
N PHE A 78 -4.21 8.79 0.72
CA PHE A 78 -3.34 7.66 1.03
C PHE A 78 -2.03 8.07 1.73
N GLY A 79 -2.09 9.03 2.64
CA GLY A 79 -1.13 9.14 3.73
C GLY A 79 -1.89 9.03 5.05
N ILE A 80 -1.41 9.70 6.10
CA ILE A 80 -2.10 9.78 7.38
C ILE A 80 -1.89 11.15 8.03
N SER A 81 -3.00 11.79 8.42
CA SER A 81 -3.06 13.09 9.10
C SER A 81 -3.03 12.93 10.61
N VAL A 82 -2.67 14.01 11.31
CA VAL A 82 -2.68 14.04 12.78
C VAL A 82 -4.10 13.83 13.32
N GLU A 83 -5.10 14.42 12.65
CA GLU A 83 -6.51 14.23 12.97
C GLU A 83 -6.86 12.74 12.96
N ARG A 84 -6.48 12.01 11.89
CA ARG A 84 -6.71 10.57 11.82
C ARG A 84 -5.99 9.82 12.95
N ILE A 85 -4.73 10.12 13.21
CA ILE A 85 -3.92 9.46 14.24
C ILE A 85 -4.59 9.57 15.62
N THR A 86 -5.14 10.74 15.96
CA THR A 86 -5.81 10.94 17.26
C THR A 86 -7.08 10.12 17.45
N THR A 87 -7.69 9.64 16.36
CA THR A 87 -8.89 8.80 16.39
C THR A 87 -8.59 7.30 16.46
N LEU A 88 -7.33 6.90 16.23
CA LEU A 88 -6.97 5.49 16.24
C LEU A 88 -7.00 4.92 17.67
N PRO A 89 -7.47 3.67 17.86
CA PRO A 89 -7.33 2.97 19.13
C PRO A 89 -5.87 2.94 19.61
N SER A 90 -5.65 3.02 20.92
CA SER A 90 -4.29 3.04 21.48
C SER A 90 -3.50 1.74 21.24
N ASP A 91 -4.20 0.64 21.00
CA ASP A 91 -3.68 -0.70 20.66
C ASP A 91 -3.64 -0.95 19.14
N HIS A 92 -3.97 0.04 18.32
CA HIS A 92 -3.92 -0.08 16.87
C HIS A 92 -2.49 -0.44 16.41
N PRO A 93 -2.30 -1.34 15.42
CA PRO A 93 -0.96 -1.75 14.96
C PRO A 93 -0.06 -0.57 14.56
N PHE A 94 -0.65 0.54 14.10
CA PHE A 94 0.07 1.79 13.85
C PHE A 94 0.95 2.24 15.04
N PHE A 95 0.60 1.96 16.29
CA PHE A 95 1.39 2.35 17.50
C PHE A 95 2.30 1.24 18.04
N PHE A 96 2.71 0.28 17.20
CA PHE A 96 3.64 -0.77 17.61
C PHE A 96 4.96 -0.21 18.17
N PRO A 97 5.35 -0.56 19.42
CA PRO A 97 6.51 0.04 20.09
C PRO A 97 7.84 -0.70 19.85
N GLY A 98 7.85 -1.83 19.14
CA GLY A 98 9.03 -2.71 19.01
C GLY A 98 10.02 -2.33 17.89
N LEU A 99 9.80 -1.20 17.24
CA LEU A 99 10.76 -0.58 16.31
C LEU A 99 11.35 0.66 16.99
N ASP A 100 12.55 1.12 16.59
CA ASP A 100 13.21 2.33 17.09
C ASP A 100 12.47 3.64 16.68
N GLU A 101 11.14 3.60 16.70
CA GLU A 101 10.24 4.66 16.29
C GLU A 101 9.87 5.52 17.49
N ASP A 102 10.10 6.82 17.36
CA ASP A 102 9.67 7.81 18.35
C ASP A 102 8.14 7.89 18.36
N GLN A 103 7.53 7.28 19.38
CA GLN A 103 6.07 7.26 19.54
C GLN A 103 5.47 8.65 19.75
N GLY A 104 6.24 9.60 20.26
CA GLY A 104 5.82 10.98 20.40
C GLY A 104 5.67 11.63 19.02
N LEU A 105 6.70 11.54 18.18
CA LEU A 105 6.68 12.06 16.80
C LEU A 105 5.65 11.34 15.93
N LEU A 106 5.52 10.02 16.06
CA LEU A 106 4.51 9.25 15.36
C LEU A 106 3.09 9.71 15.71
N LYS A 107 2.78 9.83 17.01
CA LYS A 107 1.43 10.21 17.48
C LYS A 107 1.08 11.66 17.19
N SER A 108 2.06 12.56 17.21
CA SER A 108 1.82 14.00 17.07
C SER A 108 1.97 14.53 15.64
N HIS A 109 2.73 13.86 14.78
CA HIS A 109 3.06 14.36 13.43
C HIS A 109 2.95 13.30 12.32
N GLY A 110 2.67 12.03 12.65
CA GLY A 110 2.67 10.94 11.67
C GLY A 110 4.04 10.67 11.06
N LEU A 111 5.10 10.94 11.83
CA LEU A 111 6.48 10.71 11.40
C LEU A 111 6.89 9.27 11.72
N VAL A 112 7.16 8.49 10.67
CA VAL A 112 7.69 7.13 10.77
C VAL A 112 9.20 7.14 10.62
N HIS A 113 9.89 6.26 11.35
CA HIS A 113 11.34 6.14 11.25
C HIS A 113 11.73 5.29 10.03
N VAL A 114 12.47 5.86 9.09
CA VAL A 114 12.99 5.17 7.90
C VAL A 114 14.50 4.97 8.05
N ILE A 115 14.92 3.71 8.00
CA ILE A 115 16.32 3.30 8.09
C ILE A 115 16.68 2.47 6.85
N VAL A 116 17.67 2.98 6.10
CA VAL A 116 18.35 2.23 5.05
C VAL A 116 19.84 2.23 5.39
N PRO A 117 20.42 1.08 5.79
CA PRO A 117 21.80 1.02 6.30
C PRO A 117 22.81 1.73 5.38
N GLY A 118 23.53 2.70 5.93
CA GLY A 118 24.54 3.47 5.21
C GLY A 118 24.00 4.51 4.22
N GLN A 119 22.69 4.76 4.20
CA GLN A 119 22.05 5.67 3.25
C GLN A 119 21.07 6.65 3.91
N ILE A 120 20.13 6.16 4.72
CA ILE A 120 19.03 6.94 5.30
C ILE A 120 18.85 6.53 6.76
N ASP A 121 18.70 7.51 7.65
CA ASP A 121 18.35 7.37 9.06
C ASP A 121 17.62 8.65 9.47
N GLU A 122 16.30 8.69 9.23
CA GLU A 122 15.51 9.89 9.48
C GLU A 122 14.01 9.61 9.68
N PHE A 123 13.33 10.58 10.26
CA PHE A 123 11.88 10.57 10.46
C PHE A 123 11.17 11.25 9.30
N ARG A 124 10.17 10.59 8.72
CA ARG A 124 9.47 11.06 7.51
C ARG A 124 7.96 10.94 7.65
N GLN A 125 7.24 11.86 7.01
CA GLN A 125 5.80 11.66 6.79
C GLN A 125 5.56 10.57 5.75
N THR A 126 4.44 9.88 5.88
CA THR A 126 3.99 8.92 4.87
C THR A 126 3.73 9.63 3.54
N PRO A 127 4.38 9.23 2.43
CA PRO A 127 4.12 9.83 1.13
C PRO A 127 2.69 9.52 0.69
N LYS A 128 2.01 10.53 0.12
CA LYS A 128 0.68 10.35 -0.46
C LYS A 128 0.78 9.46 -1.71
N LEU A 129 -0.20 8.59 -1.95
CA LEU A 129 -0.15 7.65 -3.08
C LEU A 129 -1.01 8.05 -4.28
N VAL A 130 -1.94 9.01 -4.11
CA VAL A 130 -2.92 9.40 -5.14
C VAL A 130 -2.31 9.85 -6.47
N HIS A 131 -1.08 10.37 -6.47
CA HIS A 131 -0.37 10.81 -7.66
C HIS A 131 0.37 9.71 -8.44
N LEU A 132 0.46 8.48 -7.93
CA LEU A 132 1.35 7.46 -8.49
C LEU A 132 1.03 7.08 -9.94
N GLN A 133 -0.24 7.11 -10.33
CA GLN A 133 -0.65 6.82 -11.71
C GLN A 133 -0.07 7.82 -12.73
N SER A 134 0.30 9.04 -12.29
CA SER A 134 0.95 10.04 -13.14
C SER A 134 2.48 9.90 -13.21
N MET A 135 3.08 9.18 -12.26
CA MET A 135 4.53 9.05 -12.10
C MET A 135 5.06 7.67 -12.49
N CYS A 136 4.16 6.70 -12.59
CA CYS A 136 4.49 5.29 -12.79
C CYS A 136 3.72 4.72 -13.98
N ASP A 137 4.35 3.78 -14.69
CA ASP A 137 3.66 2.96 -15.67
C ASP A 137 2.78 1.88 -15.00
N LYS A 138 1.99 1.18 -15.81
CA LYS A 138 1.11 0.08 -15.36
C LYS A 138 1.84 -1.12 -14.75
N HIS A 139 3.17 -1.20 -14.90
CA HIS A 139 4.01 -2.24 -14.30
C HIS A 139 4.66 -1.76 -12.99
N GLY A 140 4.36 -0.52 -12.57
CA GLY A 140 4.89 0.08 -11.36
C GLY A 140 6.33 0.58 -11.50
N ASN A 141 6.84 0.77 -12.73
CA ASN A 141 8.10 1.47 -12.95
C ASN A 141 7.83 2.97 -12.93
N CYS A 142 8.63 3.72 -12.18
CA CYS A 142 8.39 5.13 -11.92
C CYS A 142 9.62 5.97 -12.21
N ASP A 143 9.41 7.26 -12.48
CA ASP A 143 10.52 8.18 -12.69
C ASP A 143 11.38 8.33 -11.42
N ALA A 144 10.72 8.56 -10.28
CA ALA A 144 11.31 8.53 -8.95
C ALA A 144 10.23 8.24 -7.89
N LEU A 145 10.58 7.48 -6.85
CA LEU A 145 9.78 7.23 -5.66
C LEU A 145 10.60 7.56 -4.41
N GLY A 146 9.89 7.90 -3.33
CA GLY A 146 10.50 8.24 -2.05
C GLY A 146 10.93 9.70 -1.93
N LEU A 147 11.60 10.03 -0.82
CA LEU A 147 12.18 11.36 -0.63
C LEU A 147 13.60 11.41 -1.22
N LEU A 148 14.18 12.61 -1.27
CA LEU A 148 15.54 12.84 -1.78
C LEU A 148 16.53 11.89 -1.11
N GLY A 149 17.11 10.98 -1.89
CA GLY A 149 18.08 9.98 -1.41
C GLY A 149 17.67 8.54 -1.69
N ASP A 150 16.39 8.24 -1.83
CA ASP A 150 15.87 6.86 -1.90
C ASP A 150 16.22 6.18 -3.23
N ARG A 151 16.23 6.96 -4.33
CA ARG A 151 16.51 6.52 -5.71
C ARG A 151 15.71 5.27 -6.14
N VAL A 152 14.57 5.02 -5.50
CA VAL A 152 13.69 3.91 -5.85
C VAL A 152 12.90 4.28 -7.09
N ARG A 153 12.84 3.38 -8.06
CA ARG A 153 12.16 3.61 -9.36
C ARG A 153 11.14 2.52 -9.69
N ASN A 154 10.80 1.70 -8.70
CA ASN A 154 9.86 0.60 -8.88
C ASN A 154 9.04 0.37 -7.61
N LEU A 155 7.72 0.22 -7.76
CA LEU A 155 6.78 0.07 -6.64
C LEU A 155 6.94 -1.23 -5.83
N CYS A 156 7.46 -2.31 -6.43
CA CYS A 156 7.79 -3.53 -5.70
C CYS A 156 8.99 -3.30 -4.77
N VAL A 157 10.05 -2.64 -5.27
CA VAL A 157 11.22 -2.28 -4.46
C VAL A 157 10.81 -1.32 -3.33
N PHE A 158 9.98 -0.33 -3.65
CA PHE A 158 9.41 0.59 -2.66
C PHE A 158 8.65 -0.16 -1.57
N SER A 159 7.75 -1.07 -1.96
CA SER A 159 6.96 -1.88 -1.02
C SER A 159 7.84 -2.78 -0.15
N ALA A 160 8.85 -3.42 -0.74
CA ALA A 160 9.80 -4.27 -0.01
C ALA A 160 10.60 -3.48 1.04
N GLN A 161 11.05 -2.27 0.71
CA GLN A 161 11.74 -1.40 1.67
C GLN A 161 10.80 -0.94 2.79
N ALA A 162 9.55 -0.61 2.47
CA ALA A 162 8.54 -0.24 3.46
C ALA A 162 8.23 -1.40 4.41
N ILE A 163 8.06 -2.63 3.89
CA ILE A 163 7.86 -3.85 4.69
C ILE A 163 9.03 -4.04 5.66
N SER A 164 10.27 -3.98 5.14
CA SER A 164 11.48 -4.13 5.96
C SER A 164 11.61 -3.07 7.05
N ASN A 165 11.16 -1.85 6.79
CA ASN A 165 11.31 -0.73 7.72
C ASN A 165 10.23 -0.70 8.79
N HIS A 166 8.98 -0.95 8.40
CA HIS A 166 7.81 -0.59 9.20
C HIS A 166 6.99 -1.79 9.66
N MET A 167 7.24 -2.98 9.12
CA MET A 167 6.49 -4.20 9.45
C MET A 167 7.35 -5.26 10.13
N ALA A 168 8.66 -5.03 10.24
CA ALA A 168 9.59 -5.93 10.93
C ALA A 168 9.24 -6.08 12.42
N LYS A 169 9.30 -7.31 12.93
CA LYS A 169 9.07 -7.64 14.34
C LYS A 169 10.10 -7.04 15.29
N THR A 170 11.33 -6.81 14.81
CA THR A 170 12.42 -6.24 15.59
C THR A 170 13.23 -5.23 14.78
N VAL A 171 14.07 -4.46 15.47
CA VAL A 171 14.98 -3.48 14.86
C VAL A 171 16.11 -4.11 14.05
N GLN A 172 16.34 -5.43 14.18
CA GLN A 172 17.33 -6.16 13.39
C GLN A 172 16.91 -6.28 11.91
N ARG A 173 15.61 -6.26 11.62
CA ARG A 173 15.04 -6.24 10.26
C ARG A 173 15.59 -7.35 9.37
N ILE A 174 15.64 -8.58 9.87
CA ILE A 174 16.14 -9.76 9.17
C ILE A 174 15.01 -10.43 8.37
N PRO A 175 15.10 -10.49 7.02
CA PRO A 175 14.14 -11.23 6.21
C PRO A 175 14.11 -12.71 6.59
N GLY A 176 12.91 -13.29 6.64
CA GLY A 176 12.63 -14.67 7.08
C GLY A 176 12.53 -14.84 8.60
N GLN A 177 12.88 -13.82 9.39
CA GLN A 177 12.74 -13.84 10.86
C GLN A 177 11.78 -12.74 11.33
N ASP A 178 12.06 -11.50 10.94
CA ASP A 178 11.28 -10.33 11.38
C ASP A 178 10.13 -9.99 10.44
N PHE A 179 10.25 -10.37 9.17
CA PHE A 179 9.27 -10.21 8.10
C PHE A 179 9.64 -11.14 6.94
N ARG A 180 8.76 -11.30 5.97
CA ARG A 180 9.08 -11.86 4.64
C ARG A 180 8.93 -10.79 3.58
N LEU A 181 9.71 -10.90 2.51
CA LEU A 181 9.51 -10.08 1.33
C LEU A 181 8.22 -10.49 0.62
N PRO A 182 7.59 -9.56 -0.13
CA PRO A 182 6.50 -9.91 -1.01
C PRO A 182 7.00 -10.86 -2.10
N THR A 183 6.19 -11.85 -2.44
CA THR A 183 6.40 -12.66 -3.64
C THR A 183 6.23 -11.81 -4.90
N GLU A 184 6.73 -12.28 -6.04
CA GLU A 184 6.57 -11.59 -7.33
C GLU A 184 5.11 -11.25 -7.63
N LYS A 185 4.18 -12.19 -7.40
CA LYS A 185 2.74 -11.98 -7.62
C LYS A 185 2.13 -10.97 -6.65
N GLU A 186 2.59 -10.95 -5.40
CA GLU A 186 2.15 -9.94 -4.42
C GLU A 186 2.67 -8.56 -4.82
N CYS A 187 3.90 -8.47 -5.33
CA CYS A 187 4.47 -7.24 -5.88
C CYS A 187 3.66 -6.70 -7.07
N GLU A 188 3.33 -7.55 -8.04
CA GLU A 188 2.48 -7.16 -9.17
C GLU A 188 1.11 -6.67 -8.69
N ALA A 189 0.50 -7.38 -7.74
CA ALA A 189 -0.80 -7.00 -7.20
C ALA A 189 -0.75 -5.67 -6.45
N LEU A 190 0.26 -5.48 -5.58
CA LEU A 190 0.48 -4.22 -4.85
C LEU A 190 0.71 -3.05 -5.81
N ALA A 191 1.57 -3.21 -6.81
CA ALA A 191 1.81 -2.21 -7.84
C ALA A 191 0.52 -1.87 -8.60
N ALA A 192 -0.21 -2.90 -9.06
CA ALA A 192 -1.48 -2.73 -9.76
C ALA A 192 -2.51 -1.98 -8.93
N TYR A 193 -2.57 -2.22 -7.62
CA TYR A 193 -3.44 -1.47 -6.73
C TYR A 193 -3.02 -0.01 -6.59
N MET A 194 -1.74 0.25 -6.31
CA MET A 194 -1.20 1.60 -6.08
C MET A 194 -1.34 2.54 -7.28
N VAL A 195 -1.36 2.02 -8.51
CA VAL A 195 -1.59 2.81 -9.74
C VAL A 195 -3.01 2.68 -10.30
N SER A 196 -3.95 2.10 -9.54
CA SER A 196 -5.34 1.96 -9.98
C SER A 196 -6.21 3.17 -9.63
N ASP A 197 -7.35 3.26 -10.29
CA ASP A 197 -8.42 4.23 -10.02
C ASP A 197 -9.03 4.07 -8.61
N LEU A 198 -8.84 2.90 -7.96
CA LEU A 198 -9.19 2.75 -6.54
C LEU A 198 -8.35 3.67 -5.65
N VAL A 199 -7.12 3.98 -6.07
CA VAL A 199 -6.21 4.89 -5.37
C VAL A 199 -6.34 6.32 -5.92
N ALA A 200 -6.26 6.50 -7.24
CA ALA A 200 -6.27 7.82 -7.87
C ALA A 200 -7.56 8.62 -7.61
N ASP A 201 -8.73 7.99 -7.70
CA ASP A 201 -10.02 8.68 -7.62
C ASP A 201 -10.44 9.03 -6.17
N GLN A 202 -9.61 8.79 -5.15
CA GLN A 202 -9.94 9.21 -3.78
C GLN A 202 -9.98 10.75 -3.62
N ASP A 203 -9.27 11.53 -4.45
CA ASP A 203 -9.38 13.01 -4.42
C ASP A 203 -10.76 13.48 -4.91
N GLU A 204 -11.36 12.76 -5.86
CA GLU A 204 -12.67 13.12 -6.43
C GLU A 204 -13.85 12.60 -5.60
N ARG A 205 -13.70 11.45 -4.94
CA ARG A 205 -14.78 10.84 -4.12
C ARG A 205 -15.06 11.55 -2.79
N ASN A 206 -14.22 12.50 -2.39
CA ASN A 206 -14.36 13.29 -1.16
C ASN A 206 -14.77 14.76 -1.43
N ARG A 207 -15.13 15.11 -2.67
CA ARG A 207 -15.78 16.38 -3.05
C ARG A 207 -17.28 16.19 -3.24
#